data_AF-A0A9P1NXY5-F1
#
_entry.id   AF-A0A9P1NXY5-F1
#
_cell.length_a   1.000
_cell.length_b   1.000
_cell.length_c   1.000
_cell.angle_alpha   90.00
_cell.angle_beta   90.00
_cell.angle_gamma   90.00
#
_symmetry.space_group_name_H-M   'P 1'
#
loop_
_entity.id
_entity.type
_entity.pdbx_description
1 polymer ?
#
loop_
_entity_poly.entity_id
_entity_poly.type
_entity_poly.pdbx_seq_one_letter_code
_entity_poly.pdbx_strand_id
1 'polypeptide(L)'
;MASDRRHLTLSYDCILSSKTSPGIIVVYKLPQASREEIARMLGLTDLKQTRFYQEAFTEGLQEGRLEGRQEGRQEGRLEGLQEGLQEGLQEGRQEGREEITRNIVLRLNNLGYASEAIAEILGLPVDEILPILEDSNEG
;
A
#
# COMPACT_ATOMS: atom_id res chain seq x y z
N MET A 1 43.94 4.13 71.52
CA MET A 1 43.59 3.33 70.32
C MET A 1 42.91 2.06 70.83
N ALA A 2 41.70 1.67 70.47
CA ALA A 2 40.83 1.99 69.35
C ALA A 2 39.37 2.01 69.86
N SER A 3 38.58 2.98 69.40
CA SER A 3 37.14 3.02 69.67
C SER A 3 36.39 2.57 68.43
N ASP A 4 35.70 1.46 68.63
CA ASP A 4 34.41 1.04 68.10
C ASP A 4 34.13 1.14 66.60
N ARG A 5 33.92 -0.04 66.01
CA ARG A 5 33.67 -0.29 64.60
C ARG A 5 32.27 -0.89 64.46
N ARG A 6 31.24 -0.15 64.86
CA ARG A 6 29.81 -0.49 64.69
C ARG A 6 29.05 0.83 64.52
N HIS A 7 28.10 0.91 63.59
CA HIS A 7 27.27 2.09 63.23
C HIS A 7 27.62 2.88 61.95
N LEU A 8 27.88 2.21 60.82
CA LEU A 8 27.91 2.88 59.50
C LEU A 8 27.10 2.15 58.41
N THR A 9 26.08 1.39 58.79
CA THR A 9 25.18 0.69 57.85
C THR A 9 23.75 1.23 57.81
N LEU A 10 23.41 2.24 58.62
CA LEU A 10 22.16 3.00 58.46
C LEU A 10 22.49 4.31 57.77
N SER A 11 22.28 4.41 56.44
CA SER A 11 21.76 5.62 55.76
C SER A 11 22.07 5.74 54.27
N TYR A 12 22.79 4.83 53.60
CA TYR A 12 22.96 4.98 52.15
C TYR A 12 21.65 4.79 51.36
N ASP A 13 20.76 3.89 51.81
CA ASP A 13 19.42 3.73 51.21
C ASP A 13 18.48 4.92 51.47
N CYS A 14 18.67 5.63 52.59
CA CYS A 14 17.86 6.81 52.94
C CYS A 14 18.31 8.07 52.17
N ILE A 15 19.60 8.17 51.84
CA ILE A 15 20.16 9.31 51.11
C ILE A 15 19.88 9.20 49.59
N LEU A 16 19.91 7.99 49.02
CA LEU A 16 19.50 7.77 47.63
C LEU A 16 17.99 8.01 47.41
N SER A 17 17.15 7.85 48.44
CA SER A 17 15.73 8.17 48.36
C SER A 17 15.41 9.67 48.48
N SER A 18 16.33 10.49 48.99
CA SER A 18 16.05 11.90 49.35
C SER A 18 16.78 12.96 48.53
N LYS A 19 17.72 12.57 47.64
CA LYS A 19 18.55 13.51 46.84
C LYS A 19 18.82 13.10 45.40
N THR A 20 17.90 12.40 44.73
CA THR A 20 17.99 12.31 43.26
C THR A 20 17.53 13.63 42.66
N SER A 21 18.50 14.44 42.22
CA SER A 21 18.25 15.72 41.55
C SER A 21 17.31 15.48 40.35
N PRO A 22 16.25 16.30 40.15
CA PRO A 22 15.24 16.05 39.12
C PRO A 22 15.83 15.88 37.72
N GLY A 23 16.94 16.56 37.42
CA GLY A 23 17.66 16.40 36.14
C GLY A 23 18.29 15.02 35.91
N ILE A 24 18.66 14.28 36.97
CA ILE A 24 19.23 12.93 36.86
C ILE A 24 18.13 11.90 36.58
N ILE A 25 16.91 12.09 37.11
CA ILE A 25 15.77 11.19 36.89
C ILE A 25 15.33 11.20 35.42
N VAL A 26 15.39 12.38 34.78
CA VAL A 26 14.97 12.61 33.39
C VAL A 26 15.74 11.75 32.39
N VAL A 27 17.06 11.60 32.53
CA VAL A 27 17.90 10.94 31.51
C VAL A 27 17.79 9.40 31.55
N TYR A 28 17.65 8.81 32.74
CA TYR A 28 17.71 7.34 32.88
C TYR A 28 16.34 6.66 32.97
N LYS A 29 15.30 7.35 33.48
CA LYS A 29 13.97 6.74 33.68
C LYS A 29 12.97 7.04 32.57
N LEU A 30 13.08 8.16 31.85
CA LEU A 30 12.11 8.52 30.81
C LEU A 30 11.96 7.50 29.68
N PRO A 31 13.03 6.87 29.13
CA PRO A 31 12.88 5.93 28.00
C PRO A 31 12.11 4.66 28.35
N GLN A 32 12.05 4.30 29.63
CA GLN A 32 11.46 3.07 30.14
C GLN A 32 10.16 3.30 30.91
N ALA A 33 9.80 4.56 31.16
CA ALA A 33 8.63 4.94 31.94
C ALA A 33 7.38 5.00 31.07
N SER A 34 6.23 4.65 31.64
CA SER A 34 4.96 4.79 30.94
C SER A 34 4.57 6.27 30.79
N ARG A 35 3.70 6.58 29.83
CA ARG A 35 3.18 7.95 29.62
C ARG A 35 2.60 8.55 30.90
N GLU A 36 1.90 7.75 31.70
CA GLU A 36 1.28 8.15 32.97
C GLU A 36 2.35 8.44 34.04
N GLU A 37 3.43 7.66 34.09
CA GLU A 37 4.53 7.87 35.02
C GLU A 37 5.33 9.13 34.68
N ILE A 38 5.54 9.39 33.38
CA ILE A 38 6.18 10.61 32.88
C ILE A 38 5.35 11.84 33.24
N ALA A 39 4.02 11.78 33.03
CA ALA A 39 3.10 12.84 33.45
C ALA A 39 3.17 13.11 34.96
N ARG A 40 3.21 12.05 35.78
CA ARG A 40 3.38 12.14 37.24
C ARG A 40 4.73 12.74 37.64
N MET A 41 5.83 12.34 36.99
CA MET A 41 7.17 12.85 37.28
C MET A 41 7.32 14.34 36.96
N LEU A 42 6.66 14.82 35.90
CA LEU A 42 6.71 16.22 35.46
C LEU A 42 5.60 17.10 36.05
N GLY A 43 4.71 16.53 36.87
CA GLY A 43 3.58 17.25 37.47
C GLY A 43 2.58 17.77 36.42
N LEU A 44 2.51 17.12 35.27
CA LEU A 44 1.64 17.53 34.16
C LEU A 44 0.33 16.75 34.20
N THR A 45 -0.79 17.45 34.12
CA THR A 45 -2.14 16.85 33.99
C THR A 45 -2.44 16.38 32.56
N ASP A 46 -1.85 17.03 31.55
CA ASP A 46 -1.99 16.64 30.14
C ASP A 46 -0.68 16.82 29.35
N LEU A 47 -0.05 15.69 28.98
CA LEU A 47 1.14 15.68 28.13
C LEU A 47 0.88 16.23 26.72
N LYS A 48 -0.36 16.22 26.24
CA LYS A 48 -0.71 16.69 24.89
C LYS A 48 -0.55 18.20 24.73
N GLN A 49 -0.55 18.94 25.83
CA GLN A 49 -0.32 20.38 25.82
C GLN A 49 1.17 20.75 25.76
N THR A 50 2.07 19.79 25.92
CA THR A 50 3.51 20.05 25.79
C THR A 50 3.88 20.32 24.33
N ARG A 51 4.81 21.26 24.12
CA ARG A 51 5.36 21.54 22.78
C ARG A 51 5.92 20.29 22.12
N PHE A 52 6.66 19.49 22.87
CA PHE A 52 7.24 18.24 22.39
C PHE A 52 6.15 17.28 21.84
N TYR A 53 5.04 17.08 22.55
CA TYR A 53 3.96 16.23 22.07
C TYR A 53 3.31 16.80 20.80
N GLN A 54 3.09 18.11 20.75
CA GLN A 54 2.51 18.76 19.56
C GLN A 54 3.43 18.61 18.35
N GLU A 55 4.72 18.87 18.52
CA GLU A 55 5.74 18.73 17.47
C GLU A 55 5.81 17.27 16.98
N ALA A 56 5.99 16.31 17.88
CA ALA A 56 6.04 14.89 17.53
C ALA A 56 4.75 14.39 16.87
N PHE A 57 3.59 14.86 17.33
CA PHE A 57 2.31 14.52 16.69
C PHE A 57 2.19 15.13 15.29
N THR A 58 2.61 16.38 15.11
CA THR A 58 2.61 17.02 13.79
C THR A 58 3.59 16.38 12.82
N GLU A 59 4.77 15.97 13.30
CA GLU A 59 5.78 15.25 12.52
C GLU A 59 5.24 13.89 12.10
N GLY A 60 4.72 13.07 13.02
CA GLY A 60 4.12 11.78 12.69
C GLY A 60 2.92 11.88 11.75
N LEU A 61 2.11 12.95 11.84
CA LEU A 61 1.02 13.21 10.90
C LEU A 61 1.54 13.57 9.51
N GLN A 62 2.63 14.34 9.42
CA GLN A 62 3.26 14.70 8.16
C GLN A 62 3.91 13.48 7.50
N GLU A 63 4.68 12.69 8.26
CA GLU A 63 5.29 11.44 7.82
C GLU A 63 4.22 10.46 7.33
N GLY A 64 3.21 10.16 8.15
CA GLY A 64 2.15 9.23 7.77
C GLY A 64 1.34 9.69 6.55
N ARG A 65 1.17 11.00 6.35
CA ARG A 65 0.54 11.55 5.13
C ARG A 65 1.46 11.41 3.91
N LEU A 66 2.76 11.62 4.08
CA LEU A 66 3.74 11.49 3.01
C LEU A 66 3.89 10.03 2.58
N GLU A 67 4.04 9.11 3.53
CA GLU A 67 4.11 7.67 3.31
C GLU A 67 2.84 7.15 2.65
N GLY A 68 1.67 7.40 3.25
CA GLY A 68 0.40 6.92 2.69
C GLY A 68 0.11 7.48 1.29
N ARG A 69 0.56 8.70 0.97
CA ARG A 69 0.46 9.24 -0.41
C ARG A 69 1.43 8.54 -1.36
N GLN A 70 2.64 8.25 -0.91
CA GLN A 70 3.65 7.58 -1.74
C GLN A 70 3.26 6.14 -2.02
N GLU A 71 2.83 5.40 -1.00
CA GLU A 71 2.35 4.02 -1.10
C GLU A 71 1.12 3.95 -1.99
N GLY A 72 0.06 4.74 -1.68
CA GLY A 72 -1.16 4.72 -2.49
C GLY A 72 -0.96 5.12 -3.96
N ARG A 73 0.02 6.00 -4.24
CA ARG A 73 0.40 6.31 -5.63
C ARG A 73 1.14 5.17 -6.31
N GLN A 74 2.02 4.47 -5.59
CA GLN A 74 2.78 3.35 -6.15
C GLN A 74 1.87 2.17 -6.42
N GLU A 75 1.05 1.79 -5.43
CA GLU A 75 0.06 0.71 -5.54
C GLU A 75 -0.93 1.00 -6.67
N GLY A 76 -1.58 2.16 -6.66
CA GLY A 76 -2.55 2.51 -7.70
C GLY A 76 -1.96 2.59 -9.11
N ARG A 77 -0.65 2.92 -9.24
CA ARG A 77 0.04 2.86 -10.55
C ARG A 77 0.30 1.42 -10.99
N LEU A 78 0.74 0.56 -10.07
CA LEU A 78 1.06 -0.83 -10.38
C LEU A 78 -0.22 -1.59 -10.75
N GLU A 79 -1.28 -1.44 -9.97
CA GLU A 79 -2.60 -2.04 -10.24
C GLU A 79 -3.15 -1.55 -11.58
N GLY A 80 -3.21 -0.23 -11.80
CA GLY A 80 -3.73 0.31 -13.06
C GLY A 80 -2.91 -0.08 -14.30
N LEU A 81 -1.59 -0.25 -14.16
CA LEU A 81 -0.75 -0.74 -15.25
C LEU A 81 -1.01 -2.23 -15.53
N GLN A 82 -1.16 -3.04 -14.49
CA GLN A 82 -1.41 -4.46 -14.62
C GLN A 82 -2.78 -4.72 -15.26
N GLU A 83 -3.82 -4.06 -14.76
CA GLU A 83 -5.18 -4.16 -15.29
C GLU A 83 -5.21 -3.68 -16.74
N GLY A 84 -4.70 -2.48 -17.03
CA GLY A 84 -4.70 -1.93 -18.39
C GLY A 84 -3.92 -2.78 -19.40
N LEU A 85 -2.79 -3.37 -18.98
CA LEU A 85 -2.03 -4.28 -19.86
C LEU A 85 -2.80 -5.58 -20.11
N GLN A 86 -3.44 -6.13 -19.09
CA GLN A 86 -4.18 -7.37 -19.21
C GLN A 86 -5.43 -7.20 -20.09
N GLU A 87 -6.18 -6.12 -19.88
CA GLU A 87 -7.35 -5.78 -20.70
C GLU A 87 -6.93 -5.52 -22.15
N GLY A 88 -5.94 -4.65 -22.38
CA GLY A 88 -5.48 -4.31 -23.73
C GLY A 88 -4.91 -5.51 -24.51
N LEU A 89 -4.25 -6.45 -23.82
CA LEU A 89 -3.76 -7.67 -24.47
C LEU A 89 -4.88 -8.66 -24.81
N GLN A 90 -5.92 -8.74 -23.99
CA GLN A 90 -7.08 -9.57 -24.28
C GLN A 90 -7.90 -8.99 -25.44
N GLU A 91 -8.21 -7.70 -25.37
CA GLU A 91 -8.94 -6.98 -26.41
C GLU A 91 -8.20 -7.05 -27.74
N GLY A 92 -6.91 -6.67 -27.79
CA GLY A 92 -6.13 -6.71 -29.03
C GLY A 92 -5.96 -8.13 -29.61
N ARG A 93 -5.93 -9.16 -28.75
CA ARG A 93 -5.91 -10.56 -29.21
C ARG A 93 -7.25 -10.99 -29.81
N GLN A 94 -8.36 -10.53 -29.22
CA GLN A 94 -9.69 -10.85 -29.71
C GLN A 94 -9.96 -10.10 -31.02
N GLU A 95 -9.72 -8.79 -31.07
CA GLU A 95 -9.84 -7.96 -32.27
C GLU A 95 -8.99 -8.52 -33.41
N GLY A 96 -7.72 -8.85 -33.15
CA GLY A 96 -6.84 -9.43 -34.18
C GLY A 96 -7.33 -10.78 -34.70
N ARG A 97 -7.96 -11.61 -33.87
CA ARG A 97 -8.57 -12.88 -34.30
C ARG A 97 -9.79 -12.64 -35.16
N GLU A 98 -10.66 -11.71 -34.76
CA GLU A 98 -11.85 -11.33 -35.51
C GLU A 98 -11.47 -10.71 -36.86
N GLU A 99 -10.47 -9.84 -36.89
CA GLU A 99 -9.96 -9.23 -38.11
C GLU A 99 -9.37 -10.27 -39.07
N ILE A 100 -8.55 -11.20 -38.58
CA ILE A 100 -8.02 -12.30 -39.40
C ILE A 100 -9.16 -13.16 -39.95
N THR A 101 -10.12 -13.52 -39.09
CA THR A 101 -11.27 -14.36 -39.47
C THR A 101 -12.11 -13.67 -40.54
N ARG A 102 -12.43 -12.39 -40.33
CA ARG A 102 -13.13 -11.53 -41.30
C ARG A 102 -12.39 -11.52 -42.64
N ASN A 103 -11.10 -11.23 -42.64
CA ASN A 103 -10.31 -11.18 -43.87
C ASN A 103 -10.29 -12.52 -44.62
N ILE A 104 -10.21 -13.64 -43.91
CA ILE A 104 -10.24 -14.98 -44.52
C ILE A 104 -11.62 -15.26 -45.13
N VAL A 105 -12.70 -14.99 -44.39
CA VAL A 105 -14.09 -15.16 -44.86
C VAL A 105 -14.30 -14.38 -46.15
N LEU A 106 -13.96 -13.08 -46.17
CA LEU A 106 -14.12 -12.23 -47.35
C LEU A 106 -13.29 -12.72 -48.54
N ARG A 107 -12.06 -13.16 -48.29
CA ARG A 107 -11.19 -13.68 -49.35
C ARG A 107 -11.73 -14.97 -49.96
N LEU A 108 -12.26 -15.89 -49.15
CA LEU A 108 -12.86 -17.13 -49.64
C LEU A 108 -14.15 -16.85 -50.41
N ASN A 109 -14.99 -15.94 -49.93
CA ASN A 109 -16.21 -15.52 -50.63
C ASN A 109 -15.87 -14.91 -52.01
N ASN A 110 -14.86 -14.04 -52.07
CA ASN A 110 -14.40 -13.43 -53.34
C ASN A 110 -13.81 -14.44 -54.33
N LEU A 111 -13.32 -15.59 -53.84
CA LEU A 111 -12.87 -16.70 -54.67
C LEU A 111 -14.03 -17.60 -55.16
N GLY A 112 -15.26 -17.29 -54.77
CA GLY A 112 -16.47 -18.00 -55.19
C GLY A 112 -16.84 -19.20 -54.33
N TYR A 113 -16.29 -19.33 -53.12
CA TYR A 113 -16.72 -20.36 -52.17
C TYR A 113 -18.10 -19.99 -51.60
N ALA A 114 -19.00 -20.98 -51.52
CA ALA A 114 -20.30 -20.82 -50.86
C ALA A 114 -20.13 -20.66 -49.34
N SER A 115 -21.04 -19.95 -48.69
CA SER A 115 -21.00 -19.68 -47.25
C SER A 115 -20.98 -20.96 -46.40
N GLU A 116 -21.65 -22.03 -46.84
CA GLU A 116 -21.63 -23.33 -46.17
C GLU A 116 -20.24 -23.99 -46.23
N ALA A 117 -19.54 -23.85 -47.35
CA ALA A 117 -18.18 -24.38 -47.50
C ALA A 117 -17.17 -23.57 -46.67
N ILE A 118 -17.35 -22.25 -46.56
CA ILE A 118 -16.52 -21.39 -45.72
C ILE A 118 -16.70 -21.75 -44.24
N ALA A 119 -17.95 -22.00 -43.82
CA ALA A 119 -18.30 -22.48 -42.48
C ALA A 119 -17.58 -23.79 -42.12
N GLU A 120 -17.58 -24.74 -43.05
CA GLU A 120 -16.88 -26.01 -42.88
C GLU A 120 -15.37 -25.85 -42.77
N ILE A 121 -14.75 -25.01 -43.64
CA ILE A 121 -13.30 -24.76 -43.64
C ILE A 121 -12.82 -24.13 -42.33
N LEU A 122 -13.60 -23.19 -41.79
CA LEU A 122 -13.24 -22.44 -40.59
C LEU A 122 -13.75 -23.09 -39.30
N GLY A 123 -14.61 -24.11 -39.40
CA GLY A 123 -15.26 -24.73 -38.25
C GLY A 123 -16.18 -23.77 -37.49
N LEU A 124 -16.72 -22.77 -38.17
CA LEU A 124 -17.61 -21.75 -37.62
C LEU A 124 -19.04 -21.98 -38.12
N PRO A 125 -20.06 -21.64 -37.32
CA PRO A 125 -21.44 -21.72 -37.79
C PRO A 125 -21.69 -20.70 -38.91
N VAL A 126 -22.59 -21.06 -39.84
CA VAL A 126 -22.97 -20.19 -40.96
C VAL A 126 -23.51 -18.84 -40.46
N ASP A 127 -24.25 -18.84 -39.33
CA ASP A 127 -24.80 -17.64 -38.70
C ASP A 127 -23.74 -16.62 -38.28
N GLU A 128 -22.50 -17.05 -37.98
CA GLU A 128 -21.38 -16.14 -37.67
C GLU A 128 -20.71 -15.57 -38.93
N ILE A 129 -20.87 -16.24 -40.07
CA ILE A 129 -20.25 -15.86 -41.35
C ILE A 129 -21.14 -14.88 -42.13
N LEU A 130 -22.46 -15.07 -42.08
CA LEU A 130 -23.43 -14.21 -42.75
C LEU A 130 -23.24 -12.71 -42.47
N PRO A 131 -23.17 -12.24 -41.21
CA PRO A 131 -23.02 -10.81 -40.93
C PRO A 131 -21.72 -10.23 -41.51
N ILE A 132 -20.63 -11.02 -41.54
CA ILE A 132 -19.36 -10.58 -42.14
C ILE A 132 -19.48 -10.32 -43.64
N LEU A 133 -20.28 -11.13 -44.34
CA LEU A 133 -20.52 -11.01 -45.78
C LEU A 133 -21.53 -9.89 -46.10
N GLU A 134 -22.49 -9.65 -45.20
CA GLU A 134 -23.48 -8.57 -45.32
C GLU A 134 -22.82 -7.19 -45.19
N ASP A 135 -21.93 -7.00 -44.20
CA ASP A 135 -21.18 -5.75 -43.98
C ASP A 135 -20.34 -5.31 -45.20
N SER A 136 -19.96 -6.24 -46.08
CA SER A 136 -19.15 -5.94 -47.27
C SER A 136 -19.96 -5.49 -48.48
N ASN A 137 -21.28 -5.66 -48.45
CA ASN A 137 -22.18 -5.24 -49.53
C ASN A 137 -22.81 -3.86 -49.28
N GLU A 138 -22.58 -3.24 -48.10
CA GLU A 138 -23.12 -1.93 -47.72
C GLU A 138 -22.13 -0.76 -47.87
N GLY A 139 -20.89 -1.02 -48.35
CA GLY A 139 -19.87 0.00 -48.66
C GLY A 139 -19.61 0.17 -50.15
#